data_AF-A0A2G4GBJ0-F1
#
_entry.id   AF-A0A2G4GBJ0-F1
#
_cell.length_a   1.000
_cell.length_b   1.000
_cell.length_c   1.000
_cell.angle_alpha   90.00
_cell.angle_beta   90.00
_cell.angle_gamma   90.00
#
_symmetry.space_group_name_H-M   'P 1'
#
loop_
_entity.id
_entity.type
_entity.pdbx_description
1 polymer ?
#
loop_
_entity_poly.entity_id
_entity_poly.type
_entity_poly.pdbx_seq_one_letter_code
_entity_poly.pdbx_strand_id
1 'polypeptide(L)' 'MKSRALGRFWRLYDALPPDIRRAADKQFSLWRQNPQHRSLHFKRIRHNLWSARVNDNDRALATFDGDT' A
#
# COMPACT_ATOMS: atom_id res chain seq x y z
N MET A 1 -7.65 -5.87 8.98
CA MET A 1 -6.82 -4.66 9.18
C MET A 1 -7.62 -3.41 8.92
N LYS A 2 -7.51 -2.39 9.78
CA LYS A 2 -8.05 -1.06 9.52
C LYS A 2 -6.94 -0.21 8.88
N SER A 3 -7.21 0.49 7.79
CA SER A 3 -6.28 1.41 7.13
C SER A 3 -6.92 2.78 6.99
N ARG A 4 -6.13 3.85 7.10
CA ARG A 4 -6.58 5.22 6.88
C ARG A 4 -5.55 5.94 6.01
N ALA A 5 -6.02 6.85 5.18
CA ALA A 5 -5.20 7.70 4.34
C ALA A 5 -5.61 9.15 4.52
N LEU A 6 -4.64 10.06 4.44
CA LEU A 6 -4.87 11.49 4.56
C LEU A 6 -5.48 12.06 3.27
N GLY A 7 -6.17 13.19 3.32
CA GLY A 7 -6.72 13.83 2.11
C GLY A 7 -5.64 14.09 1.04
N ARG A 8 -4.42 14.45 1.45
CA ARG A 8 -3.27 14.62 0.54
C ARG A 8 -2.88 13.33 -0.18
N PHE A 9 -3.09 12.17 0.44
CA PHE A 9 -2.81 10.87 -0.18
C PHE A 9 -3.77 10.64 -1.32
N TRP A 10 -5.08 10.80 -1.08
CA TRP A 10 -6.09 10.61 -2.13
C TRP A 10 -5.89 11.55 -3.31
N ARG A 11 -5.57 12.83 -3.06
CA ARG A 11 -5.25 13.78 -4.14
C ARG A 11 -4.08 13.32 -5.01
N LEU A 12 -3.02 12.76 -4.42
CA LEU A 12 -1.88 12.25 -5.17
C LEU A 12 -2.21 10.92 -5.86
N TYR A 13 -2.98 10.06 -5.20
CA TYR A 13 -3.47 8.80 -5.75
C TYR A 13 -4.34 9.04 -7.00
N ASP A 14 -5.26 9.99 -6.94
CA ASP A 14 -6.17 10.32 -8.03
C ASP A 14 -5.44 10.91 -9.24
N ALA A 15 -4.30 11.56 -9.02
CA ALA A 15 -3.43 12.08 -10.07
C ALA A 15 -2.58 10.99 -10.76
N LEU A 16 -2.54 9.77 -10.23
CA LEU A 16 -1.80 8.67 -10.86
C LEU A 16 -2.49 8.21 -12.16
N PRO A 17 -1.69 7.74 -13.14
CA PRO A 17 -2.20 7.03 -14.30
C PRO A 17 -3.20 5.92 -13.94
N PRO A 18 -4.29 5.73 -14.71
CA PRO A 18 -5.35 4.77 -14.39
C PRO A 18 -4.88 3.33 -14.19
N ASP A 19 -3.84 2.90 -14.91
CA ASP A 19 -3.22 1.59 -14.80
C ASP A 19 -2.49 1.39 -13.46
N ILE A 20 -1.77 2.41 -12.98
CA ILE A 20 -1.10 2.37 -11.67
C ILE A 20 -2.15 2.31 -10.55
N ARG A 21 -3.24 3.09 -10.66
CA ARG A 21 -4.36 3.04 -9.70
C ARG A 21 -4.98 1.64 -9.65
N ARG A 22 -5.31 1.04 -10.80
CA ARG A 22 -5.85 -0.33 -10.85
C ARG A 22 -4.91 -1.35 -10.20
N ALA A 23 -3.60 -1.24 -10.43
CA ALA A 23 -2.62 -2.11 -9.80
C ALA A 23 -2.59 -1.90 -8.27
N ALA A 24 -2.63 -0.65 -7.81
CA ALA A 24 -2.66 -0.31 -6.39
C ALA A 24 -3.93 -0.83 -5.70
N ASP A 25 -5.11 -0.65 -6.30
CA ASP A 25 -6.38 -1.16 -5.79
C ASP A 25 -6.40 -2.69 -5.66
N LYS A 26 -5.82 -3.38 -6.67
CA LYS A 26 -5.67 -4.83 -6.65
C LYS A 26 -4.78 -5.28 -5.49
N GLN A 27 -3.60 -4.67 -5.33
CA GLN A 27 -2.67 -5.03 -4.26
C GLN A 27 -3.22 -4.64 -2.88
N PHE A 28 -3.93 -3.52 -2.75
CA PHE A 28 -4.59 -3.14 -1.52
C PHE A 28 -5.70 -4.14 -1.14
N SER A 29 -6.49 -4.59 -2.11
CA SER A 29 -7.50 -5.63 -1.87
C SER A 29 -6.89 -6.95 -1.45
N LEU A 30 -5.77 -7.35 -2.06
CA LEU A 30 -5.01 -8.52 -1.66
C LEU A 30 -4.41 -8.37 -0.25
N TRP A 31 -3.85 -7.22 0.09
CA TRP A 31 -3.32 -6.93 1.42
C TRP A 31 -4.40 -7.00 2.50
N ARG A 32 -5.62 -6.51 2.24
CA ARG A 32 -6.74 -6.63 3.19
C ARG A 32 -7.10 -8.09 3.51
N GLN A 33 -6.92 -9.00 2.56
CA GLN A 33 -7.22 -10.43 2.70
C GLN A 33 -6.04 -11.20 3.29
N ASN A 34 -4.84 -10.96 2.78
CA ASN A 34 -3.61 -11.63 3.18
C ASN A 34 -2.41 -10.66 3.14
N PRO A 35 -2.13 -9.95 4.25
CA PRO A 35 -1.00 -9.03 4.33
C PRO A 35 0.37 -9.70 4.11
N GLN A 36 0.48 -11.00 4.32
CA GLN A 36 1.72 -11.78 4.18
C GLN A 36 1.90 -12.38 2.77
N HIS A 37 1.02 -12.04 1.83
CA HIS A 37 1.12 -12.56 0.47
C HIS A 37 2.42 -12.12 -0.21
N ARG A 38 3.18 -13.08 -0.78
CA ARG A 38 4.53 -12.84 -1.32
C ARG A 38 4.57 -11.76 -2.40
N SER A 39 3.54 -11.64 -3.24
CA SER A 39 3.49 -10.61 -4.30
C SER A 39 3.47 -9.18 -3.76
N LEU A 40 2.96 -8.98 -2.54
CA LEU A 40 2.94 -7.67 -1.91
C LEU A 40 4.34 -7.25 -1.49
N HIS A 41 5.26 -8.19 -1.27
CA HIS A 41 6.55 -7.93 -0.62
C HIS A 41 6.41 -6.98 0.59
N PHE A 42 5.33 -7.13 1.35
CA PHE A 42 4.97 -6.20 2.41
C PHE A 42 5.97 -6.33 3.54
N LYS A 43 6.77 -5.28 3.75
CA LYS A 43 7.87 -5.32 4.71
C LYS A 43 8.12 -3.97 5.36
N ARG A 44 8.61 -4.02 6.59
CA ARG A 44 9.14 -2.86 7.30
C ARG A 44 10.44 -2.42 6.63
N ILE A 45 10.55 -1.14 6.30
CA ILE A 45 11.76 -0.54 5.70
C ILE A 45 12.47 0.43 6.64
N ARG A 46 11.74 1.08 7.56
CA ARG A 46 12.26 1.90 8.68
C ARG A 46 11.31 1.76 9.88
N HIS A 47 11.70 2.31 11.05
CA HIS A 47 11.00 2.17 12.33
C HIS A 47 9.49 1.88 12.24
N ASN A 48 8.69 2.85 11.79
CA ASN A 48 7.25 2.69 11.56
C ASN A 48 6.87 2.77 10.09
N LEU A 49 7.83 2.69 9.16
CA LEU A 49 7.55 2.82 7.73
C LEU A 49 7.60 1.44 7.06
N TRP A 50 6.50 1.10 6.40
CA TRP A 50 6.30 -0.13 5.67
C TRP A 50 6.13 0.16 4.18
N SER A 51 6.55 -0.80 3.36
CA SER A 51 6.42 -0.73 1.91
C SER A 51 5.66 -1.95 1.40
N ALA A 52 4.71 -1.72 0.48
CA ALA A 52 4.05 -2.75 -0.31
C ALA A 52 4.30 -2.53 -1.80
N ARG A 53 4.51 -3.62 -2.54
CA ARG A 53 4.65 -3.63 -3.98
C ARG A 53 3.31 -3.37 -4.64
N VAL A 54 3.27 -2.36 -5.51
CA VAL A 54 2.14 -2.12 -6.42
C VAL A 54 2.43 -2.81 -7.75
N ASN A 55 3.57 -2.47 -8.35
CA ASN A 55 4.13 -3.09 -9.54
C ASN A 55 5.66 -3.08 -9.43
N ASP A 56 6.38 -3.22 -10.55
CA ASP A 56 7.84 -3.26 -10.55
C ASP A 56 8.50 -1.93 -10.17
N ASN A 57 7.85 -0.81 -10.52
CA ASN A 57 8.37 0.55 -10.38
C ASN A 57 7.75 1.31 -9.20
N ASP A 58 6.55 0.92 -8.78
CA ASP A 58 5.73 1.67 -7.81
C ASP A 58 5.56 0.91 -6.49
N ARG A 59 5.65 1.67 -5.39
CA ARG A 59 5.45 1.18 -4.03
C ARG A 59 4.47 2.05 -3.27
N ALA A 60 3.55 1.41 -2.55
CA ALA A 60 2.75 2.06 -1.53
C ALA A 60 3.56 2.12 -0.22
N LEU A 61 3.51 3.26 0.45
CA LEU A 61 4.11 3.46 1.77
C LEU A 61 3.02 3.57 2.82
N ALA A 62 3.23 2.93 3.95
CA ALA A 62 2.30 2.94 5.07
C ALA A 62 3.04 3.07 6.39
N THR A 63 2.35 3.63 7.39
CA THR A 63 2.72 3.43 8.78
C THR A 63 1.89 2.28 9.36
N PHE A 64 2.54 1.36 10.05
CA PHE A 64 1.88 0.24 10.70
C PHE A 64 2.32 0.20 12.15
N ASP A 65 1.39 0.57 13.02
CA ASP A 65 1.54 0.38 14.46
C ASP A 65 1.07 -1.04 14.75
N GLY A 66 2.01 -1.92 15.11
CA GLY A 66 1.77 -3.35 15.31
C GLY A 66 0.91 -3.73 16.53
N ASP A 67 0.15 -2.77 17.07
CA ASP A 67 -0.67 -2.88 18.28
C ASP A 67 -2.16 -3.15 17.97
N THR A 68 -2.50 -3.75 16.83
CA THR A 68 -3.87 -4.25 16.58
C THR A 68 -3.94 -5.46 15.66
#